data_AF-A0A1C7MX93-F1
#
_entry.id   AF-A0A1C7MX93-F1
#
_cell.length_a   1.000
_cell.length_b   1.000
_cell.length_c   1.000
_cell.angle_alpha   90.00
_cell.angle_beta   90.00
_cell.angle_gamma   90.00
#
_symmetry.space_group_name_H-M   'P 1'
#
loop_
_entity.id
_entity.type
_entity.pdbx_description
1 polymer ?
#
loop_
_entity_poly.entity_id
_entity_poly.type
_entity_poly.pdbx_seq_one_letter_code
_entity_poly.pdbx_strand_id
1 'polypeptide(L)'
;MNEALLKYKLAINNAKKRSLKDDSSDRIGSVPSRDFIRHNRVDFDRRLNEDYFNTPCRYTTEVFLRHFRMSKDLFLRIETGMLDANP
;
A
#
# COMPACT_ATOMS: atom_id res chain seq x y z
N MET A 1 6.49 7.04 -54.69
CA MET A 1 6.29 6.55 -53.30
C MET A 1 4.96 5.81 -53.23
N ASN A 2 4.94 4.61 -52.65
CA ASN A 2 3.76 3.73 -52.65
C ASN A 2 2.67 4.27 -51.69
N GLU A 3 1.50 4.61 -52.21
CA GLU A 3 0.40 5.22 -51.45
C GLU A 3 -0.05 4.34 -50.27
N ALA A 4 -0.01 3.01 -50.46
CA ALA A 4 -0.28 2.04 -49.41
C ALA A 4 0.69 2.15 -48.22
N LEU A 5 1.98 2.40 -48.49
CA LEU A 5 2.99 2.57 -47.44
C LEU A 5 2.78 3.87 -46.66
N LEU A 6 2.31 4.92 -47.34
CA LEU A 6 1.99 6.19 -46.69
C LEU A 6 0.76 6.06 -45.78
N LYS A 7 -0.30 5.40 -46.26
CA LYS A 7 -1.52 5.11 -45.48
C LYS A 7 -1.21 4.26 -44.25
N TYR A 8 -0.36 3.24 -44.41
CA TYR A 8 0.07 2.38 -43.31
C TYR A 8 0.86 3.16 -42.24
N LYS A 9 1.83 3.98 -42.66
CA LYS A 9 2.60 4.85 -41.75
C LYS A 9 1.70 5.85 -41.01
N LEU A 10 0.71 6.42 -41.71
CA LEU A 10 -0.26 7.34 -41.10
C LEU A 10 -1.14 6.64 -40.05
N ALA A 11 -1.61 5.43 -40.37
CA ALA A 11 -2.45 4.64 -39.48
C ALA A 11 -1.72 4.26 -38.19
N ILE A 12 -0.44 3.84 -38.28
CA ILE A 12 0.40 3.56 -37.10
C ILE A 12 0.56 4.82 -36.24
N ASN A 13 0.88 5.95 -36.86
CA ASN A 13 1.08 7.20 -36.13
C ASN A 13 -0.21 7.66 -35.42
N ASN A 14 -1.37 7.50 -36.06
CA ASN A 14 -2.67 7.83 -35.48
C ASN A 14 -3.10 6.86 -34.38
N ALA A 15 -2.73 5.58 -34.47
CA ALA A 15 -2.94 4.61 -33.39
C ALA A 15 -2.07 4.94 -32.17
N LYS A 16 -0.80 5.27 -32.39
CA LYS A 16 0.14 5.70 -31.34
C LYS A 16 -0.31 7.00 -30.66
N LYS A 17 -0.87 7.95 -31.43
CA LYS A 17 -1.43 9.21 -30.89
C LYS A 17 -2.69 8.98 -30.04
N ARG A 18 -3.48 7.93 -30.33
CA ARG A 18 -4.65 7.54 -29.54
C ARG A 18 -4.25 6.83 -28.26
N SER A 19 -3.28 5.91 -28.30
CA SER A 19 -2.77 5.26 -27.07
C SER A 19 -2.09 6.23 -26.11
N LEU A 20 -1.46 7.30 -26.62
CA LEU A 20 -0.87 8.38 -25.80
C LEU A 20 -1.91 9.36 -25.23
N LYS A 21 -3.16 9.33 -25.72
CA LYS A 21 -4.24 10.23 -25.28
C LYS A 21 -5.18 9.60 -24.24
N ASP A 22 -5.08 8.29 -23.99
CA ASP A 22 -5.96 7.58 -23.05
C ASP A 22 -5.51 7.65 -21.56
N ASP A 23 -4.45 8.40 -21.25
CA ASP A 23 -4.02 8.66 -19.87
C ASP A 23 -4.41 10.05 -19.35
N SER A 24 -5.16 10.86 -20.12
CA SER A 24 -5.70 12.14 -19.63
C SER A 24 -7.18 12.01 -19.24
N SER A 25 -7.45 11.07 -18.33
CA SER A 25 -8.62 11.16 -17.47
C SER A 25 -8.31 12.19 -16.39
N ASP A 26 -9.17 13.19 -16.24
CA ASP A 26 -9.15 14.26 -15.23
C ASP A 26 -8.90 13.77 -13.79
N ARG A 27 -7.65 13.47 -13.46
CA ARG A 27 -7.18 13.22 -12.09
C ARG A 27 -6.06 14.19 -11.79
N ILE A 28 -6.41 15.25 -11.08
CA ILE A 28 -5.46 16.13 -10.43
C ILE A 28 -4.68 15.28 -9.41
N GLY A 29 -3.42 14.98 -9.73
CA GLY A 29 -2.43 14.54 -8.74
C GLY A 29 -2.10 13.05 -8.71
N SER A 30 -1.13 12.64 -9.50
CA SER A 30 -0.12 11.67 -9.08
C SER A 30 1.22 12.14 -9.60
N VAL A 31 2.15 12.46 -8.70
CA VAL A 31 3.53 12.87 -9.08
C VAL A 31 4.13 11.73 -9.91
N PRO A 32 4.38 11.94 -11.22
CA PRO A 32 5.06 10.94 -12.03
C PRO A 32 6.46 10.73 -11.43
N SER A 33 6.92 9.48 -11.34
CA SER A 33 8.21 9.06 -10.74
C SER A 33 8.26 8.91 -9.22
N ARG A 34 7.12 8.88 -8.52
CA ARG A 34 7.12 8.53 -7.09
C ARG A 34 7.19 7.01 -6.91
N ASP A 35 8.36 6.52 -6.49
CA ASP A 35 8.50 5.14 -6.03
C ASP A 35 7.79 4.95 -4.69
N PHE A 36 6.86 4.00 -4.65
CA PHE A 36 6.19 3.61 -3.41
C PHE A 36 6.99 2.49 -2.75
N ILE A 37 7.42 2.72 -1.50
CA ILE A 37 7.94 1.64 -0.68
C ILE A 37 6.79 0.67 -0.40
N ARG A 38 6.84 -0.51 -1.01
CA ARG A 38 5.88 -1.58 -0.75
C ARG A 38 6.27 -2.28 0.53
N HIS A 39 5.68 -1.85 1.64
CA HIS A 39 5.79 -2.58 2.90
C HIS A 39 4.93 -3.84 2.85
N ASN A 40 5.54 -5.01 3.10
CA ASN A 40 4.77 -6.23 3.33
C ASN A 40 4.05 -6.11 4.67
N ARG A 41 2.77 -5.76 4.63
CA ARG A 41 1.93 -5.56 5.83
C ARG A 41 1.81 -6.84 6.66
N VAL A 42 1.78 -8.01 6.00
CA VAL A 42 1.64 -9.31 6.67
C VAL A 42 2.89 -9.64 7.47
N ASP A 43 4.07 -9.48 6.86
CA ASP A 43 5.33 -9.71 7.58
C ASP A 43 5.56 -8.68 8.68
N PHE A 44 5.14 -7.42 8.46
CA PHE A 44 5.25 -6.38 9.46
C PHE A 44 4.34 -6.68 10.67
N ASP A 45 3.09 -7.07 10.44
CA ASP A 45 2.16 -7.46 11.50
C ASP A 45 2.70 -8.64 12.32
N ARG A 46 3.21 -9.68 11.64
CA ARG A 46 3.84 -10.83 12.31
C ARG A 46 5.00 -10.40 13.21
N ARG A 47 5.90 -9.56 12.69
CA ARG A 47 7.04 -9.04 13.48
C ARG A 47 6.58 -8.18 14.64
N LEU A 48 5.55 -7.38 14.46
CA LEU A 48 5.01 -6.53 15.51
C LEU A 48 4.44 -7.38 16.65
N ASN A 49 3.74 -8.46 16.31
CA ASN A 49 3.28 -9.46 17.26
C ASN A 49 4.45 -10.15 17.99
N GLU A 50 5.46 -10.63 17.26
CA GLU A 50 6.66 -11.25 17.82
C GLU A 50 7.45 -10.30 18.74
N ASP A 51 7.55 -9.02 18.39
CA ASP A 51 8.37 -8.06 19.12
C ASP A 51 7.70 -7.56 20.41
N TYR A 52 6.37 -7.38 20.40
CA TYR A 52 5.63 -6.77 21.53
C TYR A 52 4.84 -7.76 22.38
N PHE A 53 4.41 -8.91 21.85
CA PHE A 53 3.47 -9.79 22.53
C PHE A 53 4.05 -11.16 22.90
N ASN A 54 5.14 -11.58 22.26
CA ASN A 54 5.85 -12.80 22.63
C ASN A 54 6.62 -12.68 23.95
N THR A 55 6.92 -13.81 24.59
CA THR A 55 7.73 -13.88 25.81
C THR A 55 9.04 -14.63 25.50
N PRO A 56 10.23 -14.05 25.75
CA PRO A 56 10.47 -12.69 26.26
C PRO A 56 10.16 -11.61 25.21
N CYS A 57 9.58 -10.50 25.66
CA CYS A 57 9.21 -9.38 24.80
C CYS A 57 10.46 -8.58 24.42
N ARG A 58 10.62 -8.24 23.13
CA ARG A 58 11.79 -7.50 22.65
C ARG A 58 11.76 -6.04 23.09
N TYR A 59 10.58 -5.44 23.09
CA TYR A 59 10.38 -4.05 23.50
C TYR A 59 9.79 -3.93 24.89
N THR A 60 10.28 -2.99 25.67
CA THR A 60 9.77 -2.77 27.03
C THR A 60 8.38 -2.12 27.01
N THR A 61 7.70 -2.15 28.16
CA THR A 61 6.38 -1.54 28.33
C THR A 61 6.38 -0.04 28.02
N GLU A 62 7.47 0.68 28.30
CA GLU A 62 7.59 2.11 27.98
C GLU A 62 7.58 2.35 26.47
N VAL A 63 8.22 1.48 25.70
CA VAL A 63 8.24 1.55 24.23
C VAL A 63 6.84 1.24 23.68
N PHE A 64 6.16 0.22 24.23
CA PHE A 64 4.78 -0.10 23.88
C PHE A 64 3.85 1.10 24.13
N LEU A 65 3.94 1.71 25.32
CA LEU A 65 3.17 2.91 25.68
C LEU A 65 3.44 4.07 24.72
N ARG A 66 4.69 4.26 24.27
CA ARG A 66 5.01 5.33 23.32
C ARG A 66 4.40 5.08 21.94
N HIS A 67 4.35 3.82 21.50
CA HIS A 67 3.86 3.45 20.18
C HIS A 67 2.33 3.40 20.11
N PHE A 68 1.71 2.68 21.06
CA PHE A 68 0.27 2.45 21.09
C PHE A 68 -0.50 3.46 21.95
N ARG A 69 0.21 4.27 22.74
CA ARG A 69 -0.38 5.29 23.63
C ARG A 69 -1.33 4.70 24.69
N MET A 70 -1.16 3.42 25.00
CA MET A 70 -1.92 2.70 26.01
C MET A 70 -1.10 1.58 26.65
N SER A 71 -1.50 1.12 27.84
CA SER A 71 -0.85 -0.02 28.47
C SER A 71 -1.16 -1.31 27.70
N LYS A 72 -0.19 -2.23 27.70
CA LYS A 72 -0.32 -3.54 27.03
C LYS A 72 -1.52 -4.33 27.59
N ASP A 73 -1.74 -4.29 28.89
CA ASP A 73 -2.89 -4.97 29.52
C ASP A 73 -4.23 -4.40 29.07
N LEU A 74 -4.34 -3.06 28.94
CA LEU A 74 -5.56 -2.44 28.42
C LEU A 74 -5.76 -2.78 26.94
N PHE A 75 -4.68 -2.82 26.16
CA PHE A 75 -4.72 -3.22 24.76
C PHE A 75 -5.29 -4.63 24.61
N LEU A 76 -4.70 -5.58 25.33
CA LEU A 76 -5.14 -6.98 25.32
C LEU A 76 -6.59 -7.13 25.81
N ARG A 77 -7.00 -6.38 26.84
CA ARG A 77 -8.39 -6.41 27.32
C ARG A 77 -9.38 -5.92 26.26
N ILE A 78 -9.03 -4.89 25.49
CA ILE A 78 -9.88 -4.42 24.38
C ILE A 78 -9.92 -5.50 23.28
N GLU A 79 -8.78 -6.08 22.93
CA GLU A 79 -8.70 -7.14 21.91
C GLU A 79 -9.53 -8.37 22.29
N THR A 80 -9.38 -8.88 23.52
CA THR A 80 -10.20 -10.00 24.02
C THR A 80 -11.66 -9.63 24.13
N GLY A 81 -12.00 -8.42 24.62
CA GLY A 81 -13.38 -7.96 24.68
C GLY A 81 -14.04 -7.77 23.30
N MET A 82 -13.24 -7.53 22.25
CA MET A 82 -13.70 -7.49 20.86
C MET A 82 -13.88 -8.90 20.26
N LEU A 83 -13.14 -9.90 20.73
CA LEU A 83 -13.34 -11.31 20.38
C LEU A 83 -14.66 -11.85 20.95
N ASP A 84 -15.03 -11.45 22.17
CA ASP A 84 -16.29 -11.87 22.81
C ASP A 84 -17.54 -11.16 22.24
N ALA A 85 -17.36 -10.09 21.46
CA ALA A 85 -18.42 -9.26 20.90
C ALA A 85 -18.77 -9.58 19.43
N ASN A 86 -18.14 -10.59 18.81
CA ASN A 86 -18.52 -11.12 17.51
C ASN A 86 -19.34 -12.42 17.66
N PRO A 87 -20.66 -12.42 17.40
CA PRO A 87 -21.49 -13.63 17.35
C PRO A 87 -21.23 -14.49 16.09
#